data_AF-A0A0M2T1T9-F1
#
_entry.id   AF-A0A0M2T1T9-F1
#
_cell.length_a   1.000
_cell.length_b   1.000
_cell.length_c   1.000
_cell.angle_alpha   90.00
_cell.angle_beta   90.00
_cell.angle_gamma   90.00
#
_symmetry.space_group_name_H-M   'P 1'
#
loop_
_entity.id
_entity.type
_entity.pdbx_description
1 polymer ?
#
loop_
_entity_poly.entity_id
_entity_poly.type
_entity_poly.pdbx_seq_one_letter_code
_entity_poly.pdbx_strand_id
1 'polypeptide(L)'
;MLKGIIGKFFKPAQDANQKTYSQSEIEALVDAKVKEHTASLQSSLAEQASASQVEADEDYTLSPKQIDYALSIIEKVNGEFELAIEPSQLTIKDLNRLIAYQRYKNKGTLINLVKKGVLRRK
;
A
#
# COMPACT_ATOMS: atom_id res chain seq x y z
N MET A 1 -18.67 14.06 72.38
CA MET A 1 -19.81 13.78 71.48
C MET A 1 -19.27 13.48 70.09
N LEU A 2 -19.86 12.46 69.42
CA LEU A 2 -19.70 12.04 68.01
C LEU A 2 -18.33 11.39 67.64
N LYS A 3 -18.16 10.05 67.65
CA LYS A 3 -18.55 9.06 66.59
C LYS A 3 -18.25 9.63 65.19
N GLY A 4 -17.35 9.13 64.34
CA GLY A 4 -16.94 7.74 64.07
C GLY A 4 -17.52 7.31 62.71
N ILE A 5 -16.84 7.59 61.58
CA ILE A 5 -17.30 7.13 60.23
C ILE A 5 -16.15 6.78 59.23
N ILE A 6 -14.86 7.06 59.47
CA ILE A 6 -13.86 6.97 58.38
C ILE A 6 -13.21 5.58 58.19
N GLY A 7 -13.41 4.63 59.10
CA GLY A 7 -12.70 3.34 59.10
C GLY A 7 -13.22 2.22 58.19
N LYS A 8 -14.17 2.46 57.27
CA LYS A 8 -14.85 1.37 56.52
C LYS A 8 -14.69 1.37 55.00
N PHE A 9 -13.91 2.27 54.40
CA PHE A 9 -13.84 2.39 52.93
C PHE A 9 -12.62 1.76 52.24
N PHE A 10 -11.70 1.13 52.97
CA PHE A 10 -10.59 0.38 52.36
C PHE A 10 -10.56 -1.06 52.88
N LYS A 11 -11.45 -1.88 52.32
CA LYS A 11 -11.25 -3.33 52.24
C LYS A 11 -11.14 -3.65 50.75
N PRO A 12 -9.97 -4.10 50.24
CA PRO A 12 -9.98 -4.80 48.97
C PRO A 12 -10.77 -6.10 49.18
N ALA A 13 -11.81 -6.29 48.37
CA ALA A 13 -12.41 -7.59 48.19
C ALA A 13 -11.31 -8.55 47.71
N GLN A 14 -10.95 -9.52 48.54
CA GLN A 14 -10.22 -10.69 48.09
C GLN A 14 -11.20 -11.53 47.28
N ASP A 15 -11.35 -11.21 46.00
CA ASP A 15 -11.88 -12.18 45.05
C ASP A 15 -10.82 -13.24 44.81
N ALA A 16 -11.10 -14.41 45.40
CA ALA A 16 -10.36 -15.63 45.21
C ALA A 16 -10.57 -16.15 43.79
N ASN A 17 -9.60 -15.92 42.89
CA ASN A 17 -9.17 -16.89 41.88
C ASN A 17 -7.89 -16.41 41.16
N GLN A 18 -6.77 -16.30 41.87
CA GLN A 18 -5.49 -16.13 41.20
C GLN A 18 -4.96 -17.51 40.83
N LYS A 19 -5.11 -17.89 39.55
CA LYS A 19 -4.33 -18.99 38.96
C LYS A 19 -2.86 -18.65 39.12
N THR A 20 -2.19 -19.31 40.05
CA THR A 20 -0.74 -19.27 40.19
C THR A 20 -0.14 -20.00 39.00
N TYR A 21 0.18 -19.28 37.94
CA TYR A 21 0.92 -19.83 36.81
C TYR A 21 2.35 -20.11 37.27
N SER A 22 2.81 -21.34 37.09
CA SER A 22 4.20 -21.71 37.22
C SER A 22 5.04 -20.96 36.19
N GLN A 23 6.33 -20.72 36.47
CA GLN A 23 7.23 -20.04 35.54
C GLN A 23 7.21 -20.69 34.14
N SER A 24 7.15 -22.02 34.09
CA SER A 24 7.03 -22.80 32.86
C SER A 24 5.76 -22.52 32.06
N GLU A 25 4.63 -22.26 32.73
CA GLU A 25 3.38 -21.91 32.03
C GLU A 25 3.43 -20.50 31.45
N ILE A 26 4.10 -19.57 32.12
CA ILE A 26 4.30 -18.19 31.63
C ILE A 26 5.20 -18.21 30.39
N GLU A 27 6.31 -18.94 30.45
CA GLU A 27 7.24 -19.09 29.33
C GLU A 27 6.55 -19.72 28.11
N ALA A 28 5.78 -20.80 28.31
CA ALA A 28 5.01 -21.42 27.24
C ALA A 28 3.96 -20.49 26.61
N LEU A 29 3.33 -19.62 27.41
CA LEU A 29 2.32 -18.68 26.94
C LEU A 29 2.95 -17.52 26.15
N VAL A 30 4.11 -17.05 26.59
CA VAL A 30 4.91 -16.06 25.85
C VAL A 30 5.39 -16.63 24.53
N ASP A 31 5.95 -17.84 24.52
CA ASP A 31 6.42 -18.51 23.31
C ASP A 31 5.28 -18.77 22.32
N ALA A 32 4.12 -19.22 22.80
CA ALA A 32 2.93 -19.38 21.97
C ALA A 32 2.50 -18.05 21.34
N LYS A 33 2.53 -16.96 22.10
CA LYS A 33 2.13 -15.63 21.61
C LYS A 33 3.12 -15.05 20.61
N VAL A 34 4.42 -15.23 20.84
CA VAL A 34 5.48 -14.85 19.90
C VAL A 34 5.36 -15.66 18.61
N LYS A 35 5.09 -16.96 18.71
CA LYS A 35 4.88 -17.84 17.55
C LYS A 35 3.64 -17.46 16.74
N GLU A 36 2.55 -17.09 17.41
CA GLU A 36 1.32 -16.61 16.76
C GLU A 36 1.57 -15.29 16.00
N HIS A 37 2.24 -14.32 16.63
CA HIS A 37 2.55 -13.04 16.01
C HIS A 37 3.53 -13.17 14.83
N THR A 38 4.55 -14.02 14.95
CA THR A 38 5.49 -14.27 13.86
C THR A 38 4.83 -14.96 12.67
N ALA A 39 3.93 -15.93 12.91
CA ALA A 39 3.14 -16.57 11.85
C ALA A 39 2.20 -15.58 11.15
N SER A 40 1.55 -14.68 11.90
CA SER A 40 0.67 -13.64 11.33
C SER A 40 1.44 -12.60 10.50
N LEU A 41 2.67 -12.25 10.91
CA LEU A 41 3.54 -11.39 10.11
C LEU A 41 4.00 -12.11 8.84
N GLN A 42 4.38 -13.39 8.93
CA GLN A 42 4.77 -14.14 7.73
C GLN A 42 3.63 -14.31 6.73
N SER A 43 2.38 -14.54 7.19
CA SER A 43 1.22 -14.63 6.28
C SER A 43 0.93 -13.30 5.60
N SER A 44 0.98 -12.18 6.34
CA SER A 44 0.76 -10.85 5.77
C SER A 44 1.88 -10.43 4.80
N LEU A 45 3.13 -10.80 5.06
CA LEU A 45 4.23 -10.60 4.12
C LEU A 45 4.12 -11.50 2.87
N ALA A 46 3.64 -12.75 3.00
CA ALA A 46 3.44 -13.65 1.87
C ALA A 46 2.27 -13.22 0.96
N GLU A 47 1.20 -12.68 1.54
CA GLU A 47 0.09 -12.07 0.79
C GLU A 47 0.52 -10.80 0.08
N GLN A 48 1.37 -9.97 0.69
CA GLN A 48 1.96 -8.78 0.05
C GLN A 48 2.97 -9.12 -1.05
N ALA A 49 3.74 -10.20 -0.88
CA ALA A 49 4.66 -10.70 -1.91
C ALA A 49 3.90 -11.28 -3.11
N SER A 50 2.78 -11.98 -2.86
CA SER A 50 1.93 -12.53 -3.93
C SER A 50 1.17 -11.44 -4.69
N ALA A 51 0.73 -10.36 -4.02
CA ALA A 51 0.13 -9.20 -4.68
C ALA A 51 1.13 -8.39 -5.54
N SER A 52 2.43 -8.48 -5.23
CA SER A 52 3.49 -7.79 -5.99
C SER A 52 3.98 -8.59 -7.21
N GLN A 53 3.65 -9.88 -7.30
CA GLN A 53 4.09 -10.76 -8.39
C GLN A 53 3.07 -10.92 -9.53
N VAL A 54 1.81 -10.49 -9.35
CA VAL A 54 0.79 -10.50 -10.43
C VAL A 54 0.95 -9.32 -11.40
N GLU A 55 1.84 -8.36 -11.12
CA GLU A 55 2.17 -7.21 -11.98
C GLU A 55 3.22 -7.54 -13.07
N ALA A 56 3.69 -8.78 -13.14
CA ALA A 56 4.71 -9.22 -14.09
C ALA A 56 4.11 -10.23 -15.07
N ASP A 57 3.66 -9.74 -16.23
CA ASP A 57 3.99 -10.31 -17.56
C ASP A 57 2.88 -10.37 -18.61
N GLU A 58 1.60 -10.09 -18.31
CA GLU A 58 0.57 -10.28 -19.34
C GLU A 58 0.22 -9.05 -20.21
N ASP A 59 0.50 -7.80 -19.77
CA ASP A 59 0.00 -6.61 -20.48
C ASP A 59 0.99 -5.44 -20.59
N TYR A 60 2.21 -5.68 -21.07
CA TYR A 60 3.18 -4.58 -21.30
C TYR A 60 2.85 -3.70 -22.53
N THR A 61 2.00 -4.17 -23.44
CA THR A 61 1.66 -3.50 -24.70
C THR A 61 0.20 -3.05 -24.71
N LEU A 62 -0.07 -1.87 -25.27
CA LEU A 62 -1.42 -1.35 -25.43
C LEU A 62 -2.19 -2.07 -26.56
N SER A 63 -3.49 -2.30 -26.37
CA SER A 63 -4.40 -2.62 -27.47
C SER A 63 -4.53 -1.45 -28.46
N PRO A 64 -4.94 -1.68 -29.72
CA PRO A 64 -5.08 -0.61 -30.71
C PRO A 64 -5.93 0.58 -30.22
N LYS A 65 -7.07 0.29 -29.57
CA LYS A 65 -7.94 1.33 -29.00
C LYS A 65 -7.26 2.15 -27.90
N GLN A 66 -6.39 1.52 -27.11
CA GLN A 66 -5.62 2.21 -26.07
C GLN A 66 -4.52 3.08 -26.67
N ILE A 67 -3.89 2.63 -27.77
CA ILE A 67 -2.93 3.44 -28.54
C ILE A 67 -3.62 4.68 -29.09
N ASP A 68 -4.75 4.53 -29.76
CA ASP A 68 -5.53 5.66 -30.32
C ASP A 68 -5.90 6.66 -29.22
N TYR A 69 -6.32 6.15 -28.06
CA TYR A 69 -6.64 6.99 -26.92
C TYR A 69 -5.41 7.72 -26.37
N ALA A 70 -4.26 7.05 -26.24
CA ALA A 70 -3.01 7.68 -25.82
C ALA A 70 -2.60 8.82 -26.77
N LEU A 71 -2.67 8.58 -28.09
CA LEU A 71 -2.37 9.56 -29.12
C LEU A 71 -3.29 10.79 -29.03
N SER A 72 -4.59 10.58 -28.77
CA SER A 72 -5.55 11.67 -28.58
C SER A 72 -5.25 12.57 -27.36
N ILE A 73 -4.56 12.04 -26.35
CA ILE A 73 -4.10 12.82 -25.19
C ILE A 73 -2.83 13.59 -25.56
N ILE A 74 -1.90 12.95 -26.27
CA ILE A 74 -0.64 13.57 -26.71
C ILE A 74 -0.92 14.74 -27.66
N GLU A 75 -1.90 14.63 -28.55
CA GLU A 75 -2.32 15.70 -29.45
C GLU A 75 -2.71 16.99 -28.69
N LYS A 76 -3.36 16.85 -27.52
CA LYS A 76 -3.74 17.99 -26.67
C LYS A 76 -2.56 18.72 -26.04
N VAL A 77 -1.39 18.07 -25.97
CA VAL A 77 -0.15 18.64 -25.44
C VAL A 77 0.90 18.88 -26.52
N ASN A 78 0.52 18.74 -27.80
CA ASN A 78 1.39 18.85 -28.97
C ASN A 78 2.04 20.25 -29.14
N GLY A 79 1.56 21.26 -28.40
CA GLY A 79 2.20 22.58 -28.36
C GLY A 79 3.55 22.59 -27.61
N GLU A 80 3.75 21.69 -26.66
CA GLU A 80 4.96 21.64 -25.82
C GLU A 80 5.71 20.30 -25.94
N PHE A 81 4.98 19.20 -26.21
CA PHE A 81 5.52 17.85 -26.19
C PHE A 81 5.10 17.06 -27.42
N GLU A 82 5.97 16.18 -27.89
CA GLU A 82 5.67 15.23 -28.96
C GLU A 82 6.09 13.81 -28.57
N LEU A 83 5.48 12.81 -29.22
CA LEU A 83 5.85 11.41 -29.02
C LEU A 83 7.24 11.15 -29.62
N ALA A 84 8.13 10.53 -28.85
CA ALA A 84 9.51 10.26 -29.23
C ALA A 84 9.80 8.79 -29.56
N ILE A 85 8.78 7.93 -29.40
CA ILE A 85 8.83 6.49 -29.66
C ILE A 85 7.73 6.10 -30.65
N GLU A 86 7.80 4.88 -31.20
CA GLU A 86 6.72 4.35 -32.00
C GLU A 86 5.45 4.14 -31.13
N PRO A 87 4.23 4.44 -31.62
CA PRO A 87 3.01 4.28 -30.82
C PRO A 87 2.79 2.85 -30.29
N SER A 88 3.26 1.84 -31.03
CA SER A 88 3.20 0.43 -30.63
C SER A 88 4.09 0.08 -29.43
N GLN A 89 5.05 0.95 -29.09
CA GLN A 89 5.94 0.79 -27.94
C GLN A 89 5.39 1.43 -26.66
N LEU A 90 4.23 2.09 -26.73
CA LEU A 90 3.58 2.63 -25.55
C LEU A 90 3.17 1.50 -24.62
N THR A 91 3.41 1.72 -23.32
CA THR A 91 3.01 0.77 -22.28
C THR A 91 1.77 1.25 -21.54
N ILE A 92 1.09 0.34 -20.84
CA ILE A 92 0.01 0.69 -19.90
C ILE A 92 0.48 1.75 -18.88
N LYS A 93 1.73 1.63 -18.42
CA LYS A 93 2.34 2.59 -17.49
C LYS A 93 2.47 4.00 -18.09
N ASP A 94 2.69 4.11 -19.39
CA ASP A 94 2.77 5.41 -20.08
C ASP A 94 1.37 5.98 -20.31
N LEU A 95 0.42 5.15 -20.73
CA LEU A 95 -0.99 5.54 -20.84
C LEU A 95 -1.56 6.04 -19.50
N ASN A 96 -1.29 5.34 -18.39
CA ASN A 96 -1.72 5.75 -17.06
C ASN A 96 -1.18 7.13 -16.67
N ARG A 97 0.06 7.46 -17.06
CA ARG A 97 0.65 8.80 -16.84
C ARG A 97 -0.02 9.88 -17.68
N LEU A 98 -0.37 9.57 -18.94
CA LEU A 98 -1.12 10.45 -19.83
C LEU A 98 -2.54 10.71 -19.28
N ILE A 99 -3.23 9.67 -18.82
CA ILE A 99 -4.56 9.78 -18.18
C ILE A 99 -4.48 10.64 -16.91
N ALA A 100 -3.46 10.43 -16.07
CA ALA A 100 -3.26 11.23 -14.87
C ALA A 100 -3.05 12.71 -15.19
N TYR A 101 -2.32 13.03 -16.27
CA TYR A 101 -2.23 14.42 -16.74
C TYR A 101 -3.60 14.94 -17.19
N GLN A 102 -4.34 14.19 -18.01
CA GLN A 102 -5.63 14.63 -18.52
C GLN A 102 -6.64 14.90 -17.40
N ARG A 103 -6.69 14.03 -16.38
CA ARG A 103 -7.63 14.08 -15.25
C ARG A 103 -7.24 15.10 -14.18
N TYR A 104 -5.96 15.20 -13.84
CA TYR A 104 -5.50 16.00 -12.69
C TYR A 104 -4.61 17.19 -13.07
N LYS A 105 -4.32 17.39 -14.37
CA LYS A 105 -3.37 18.39 -14.87
C LYS A 105 -1.98 18.30 -14.23
N ASN A 106 -1.59 17.09 -13.82
CA ASN A 106 -0.30 16.84 -13.18
C ASN A 106 0.84 16.91 -14.21
N LYS A 107 1.52 18.06 -14.29
CA LYS A 107 2.66 18.25 -15.19
C LYS A 107 3.83 17.30 -14.90
N GLY A 108 3.98 16.83 -13.65
CA GLY A 108 5.05 15.91 -13.26
C GLY A 108 4.99 14.58 -14.00
N THR A 109 3.80 14.12 -14.42
CA THR A 109 3.68 12.88 -15.20
C THR A 109 4.22 13.05 -16.62
N LEU A 110 4.03 14.21 -17.25
CA LEU A 110 4.64 14.53 -18.54
C LEU A 110 6.16 14.63 -18.43
N ILE A 111 6.69 15.25 -17.37
CA ILE A 111 8.14 15.30 -17.12
C ILE A 111 8.72 13.89 -16.96
N ASN A 112 8.01 12.99 -16.27
CA ASN A 112 8.45 11.60 -16.14
C ASN A 112 8.48 10.88 -17.50
N LEU A 113 7.49 11.12 -18.36
CA LEU A 113 7.48 10.58 -19.72
C LEU A 113 8.66 11.13 -20.56
N VAL A 114 9.02 12.40 -20.37
CA VAL A 114 10.22 12.98 -21.01
C VAL A 114 11.50 12.34 -20.49
N LYS A 115 11.65 12.18 -19.18
CA LYS A 115 12.82 11.52 -18.57
C LYS A 115 12.98 10.07 -19.04
N LYS A 116 11.87 9.37 -19.30
CA LYS A 116 11.86 8.01 -19.86
C LYS A 116 12.12 7.95 -21.37
N GLY A 117 12.17 9.10 -22.05
CA GLY A 117 12.32 9.15 -23.52
C GLY A 117 11.04 8.82 -24.29
N VAL A 118 9.88 8.73 -23.64
CA VAL A 118 8.58 8.48 -24.30
C VAL A 118 8.08 9.74 -25.00
N LEU A 119 8.22 10.89 -24.32
CA LEU A 119 7.92 12.21 -24.89
C LEU A 119 9.20 13.00 -25.08
N ARG A 120 9.20 13.93 -26.04
CA ARG A 120 10.24 14.94 -26.24
C ARG A 120 9.61 16.33 -26.14
N ARG A 121 10.35 17.28 -25.57
CA ARG A 121 9.96 18.70 -25.63
C ARG A 121 10.29 19.23 -27.02
N LYS A 122 9.37 19.99 -27.59
CA LYS A 122 9.65 20.77 -28.79
C LYS A 122 10.58 21.94 -28.50
#